data_AF-A0A531JI74-F1
#
_entry.id   AF-A0A531JI74-F1
#
_cell.length_a   1.000
_cell.length_b   1.000
_cell.length_c   1.000
_cell.angle_alpha   90.00
_cell.angle_beta   90.00
_cell.angle_gamma   90.00
#
_symmetry.space_group_name_H-M   'P 1'
#
loop_
_entity.id
_entity.type
_entity.pdbx_description
1 polymer ?
#
loop_
_entity_poly.entity_id
_entity_poly.type
_entity_poly.pdbx_seq_one_letter_code
_entity_poly.pdbx_strand_id
1 'polypeptide(L)'
;LDYTTQQMQKIEKLIQPLRDSGEIRNTFESAGRNGAYNAGFMVMTLAPWDERTRSQQQIMADISRLTRQVPSVRVFPMQPNSLGIRGAGSGLQFALVGNDRAALGDAAVK
;
A
#
# COMPACT_ATOMS: atom_id res chain seq x y z
N LEU A 1 -2.69 -1.20 -18.92
CA LEU A 1 -3.00 -0.24 -17.84
C LEU A 1 -4.44 -0.42 -17.36
N ASP A 2 -5.38 -0.54 -18.30
CA ASP A 2 -6.83 -0.67 -18.07
C ASP A 2 -7.22 -1.74 -17.04
N TYR A 3 -6.59 -2.92 -17.07
CA TYR A 3 -6.85 -3.96 -16.09
C TYR A 3 -6.53 -3.50 -14.67
N THR A 4 -5.34 -2.95 -14.44
CA THR A 4 -4.90 -2.44 -13.13
C THR A 4 -5.85 -1.36 -12.62
N THR A 5 -6.23 -0.42 -13.50
CA THR A 5 -7.22 0.62 -13.18
C THR A 5 -8.57 0.03 -12.75
N GLN A 6 -9.09 -0.97 -13.48
CA GLN A 6 -10.33 -1.63 -13.11
C GLN A 6 -10.26 -2.33 -11.75
N GLN A 7 -9.11 -2.94 -11.41
CA GLN A 7 -8.94 -3.57 -10.09
C GLN A 7 -8.84 -2.52 -8.97
N MET A 8 -8.20 -1.39 -9.24
CA MET A 8 -8.14 -0.27 -8.28
C MET A 8 -9.52 0.33 -8.03
N GLN A 9 -10.33 0.51 -9.07
CA GLN A 9 -11.73 0.94 -8.92
C GLN A 9 -12.59 -0.04 -8.10
N LYS A 10 -12.33 -1.35 -8.18
CA LYS A 10 -13.00 -2.33 -7.32
C LYS A 10 -12.62 -2.14 -5.86
N ILE A 11 -11.34 -1.89 -5.58
CA ILE A 11 -10.85 -1.58 -4.24
C ILE A 11 -11.47 -0.28 -3.72
N GLU A 12 -11.53 0.77 -4.54
CA GLU A 12 -12.16 2.04 -4.17
C GLU A 12 -13.63 1.86 -3.76
N LYS A 13 -14.40 1.07 -4.53
CA LYS A 13 -15.79 0.73 -4.19
C LYS A 13 -15.90 -0.03 -2.87
N LEU A 14 -14.98 -0.94 -2.59
CA LEU A 14 -14.98 -1.73 -1.35
C LEU A 14 -14.70 -0.87 -0.11
N ILE A 15 -13.86 0.16 -0.24
CA ILE A 15 -13.58 1.09 0.86
C ILE A 15 -14.61 2.23 0.98
N GLN A 16 -15.59 2.30 0.08
CA GLN A 16 -16.62 3.36 0.09
C GLN A 16 -17.33 3.50 1.45
N PRO A 17 -17.69 2.44 2.19
CA PRO A 17 -18.28 2.57 3.52
C PRO A 17 -17.38 3.31 4.53
N LEU A 18 -16.06 3.21 4.39
CA LEU A 18 -15.08 3.92 5.22
C LEU A 18 -14.94 5.40 4.83
N ARG A 19 -15.28 5.74 3.59
CA ARG A 19 -15.38 7.13 3.13
C ARG A 19 -16.68 7.76 3.62
N ASP A 20 -17.79 7.02 3.50
CA ASP A 20 -19.12 7.47 3.91
C ASP A 20 -19.20 7.67 5.43
N SER A 21 -18.50 6.83 6.22
CA SER A 21 -18.37 7.00 7.67
C SER A 21 -17.47 8.18 8.08
N GLY A 22 -16.77 8.81 7.13
CA GLY A 22 -15.85 9.92 7.38
C GLY A 22 -14.47 9.50 7.88
N GLU A 23 -14.19 8.20 7.99
CA GLU A 23 -12.92 7.68 8.50
C GLU A 23 -11.76 7.83 7.52
N ILE A 24 -12.07 7.75 6.22
CA ILE A 24 -11.16 8.12 5.12
C ILE A 24 -11.62 9.48 4.58
N ARG A 25 -10.77 10.50 4.71
CA ARG A 25 -11.03 11.86 4.21
C ARG A 25 -10.67 12.04 2.76
N ASN A 26 -9.54 11.50 2.35
CA ASN A 26 -9.02 11.64 1.00
C ASN A 26 -8.50 10.31 0.52
N THR A 27 -8.72 10.03 -0.76
CA THR A 27 -8.14 8.89 -1.47
C THR A 27 -7.46 9.43 -2.72
N PHE A 28 -6.20 9.07 -2.89
CA PHE A 28 -5.44 9.30 -4.11
C PHE A 28 -5.02 7.95 -4.68
N GLU A 29 -5.21 7.76 -5.97
CA GLU A 29 -4.88 6.50 -6.63
C GLU A 29 -4.09 6.74 -7.91
N SER A 30 -3.14 5.85 -8.17
CA SER A 30 -2.32 5.90 -9.37
C SER A 30 -2.08 4.49 -9.89
N ALA A 31 -2.59 4.23 -11.09
CA ALA A 31 -2.29 3.02 -11.84
C ALA A 31 -1.01 3.25 -12.66
N GLY A 32 -0.06 2.32 -12.52
CA GLY A 32 1.25 2.41 -13.14
C GLY A 32 2.28 3.13 -12.27
N ARG A 33 3.52 2.62 -12.23
CA ARG A 33 4.67 3.30 -11.62
C ARG A 33 5.94 2.97 -12.39
N ASN A 34 6.69 3.99 -12.82
CA ASN A 34 8.01 3.84 -13.47
C ASN A 34 8.02 2.79 -14.62
N GLY A 35 7.01 2.77 -15.48
CA GLY A 35 6.89 1.81 -16.60
C GLY A 35 6.30 0.43 -16.24
N ALA A 36 6.00 0.16 -14.97
CA ALA A 36 5.29 -1.05 -14.56
C ALA A 36 3.77 -0.86 -14.68
N TYR A 37 3.17 -1.45 -15.72
CA TYR A 37 1.72 -1.30 -16.02
C TYR A 37 0.81 -2.21 -15.16
N ASN A 38 1.40 -3.17 -14.45
CA ASN A 38 0.74 -4.16 -13.60
C ASN A 38 0.83 -3.82 -12.10
N ALA A 39 1.31 -2.62 -11.77
CA ALA A 39 1.43 -2.12 -10.40
C ALA A 39 0.68 -0.81 -10.26
N GLY A 40 0.27 -0.49 -9.04
CA GLY A 40 -0.37 0.77 -8.68
C GLY A 40 -0.24 1.01 -7.20
N PHE A 41 -0.56 2.23 -6.77
CA PHE A 41 -0.61 2.56 -5.35
C PHE A 41 -1.81 3.45 -5.04
N MET A 42 -2.30 3.34 -3.82
CA MET A 42 -3.38 4.15 -3.28
C MET A 42 -2.91 4.75 -1.96
N VAL A 43 -3.10 6.06 -1.81
CA VAL A 43 -2.83 6.80 -0.58
C VAL A 43 -4.17 7.21 0.00
N MET A 44 -4.41 6.82 1.25
CA MET A 44 -5.63 7.15 1.98
C MET A 44 -5.27 7.99 3.19
N THR A 45 -5.84 9.17 3.30
CA THR A 45 -5.70 10.02 4.49
C THR A 45 -6.87 9.75 5.41
N LEU A 46 -6.56 9.30 6.64
CA LEU A 46 -7.58 9.06 7.67
C LEU A 46 -8.02 10.38 8.31
N ALA A 47 -9.21 10.38 8.90
CA ALA A 47 -9.66 11.47 9.76
C ALA A 47 -8.69 11.75 10.92
N PRO A 48 -8.66 13.01 11.43
CA PRO A 48 -7.92 13.35 12.63
C PRO A 48 -8.23 12.43 13.81
N TRP A 49 -7.29 12.28 14.74
CA TRP A 49 -7.40 11.31 15.84
C TRP A 49 -8.58 11.60 16.77
N ASP A 50 -8.83 12.87 17.03
CA ASP A 50 -9.92 13.42 17.82
C ASP A 50 -11.31 13.22 17.18
N GLU A 51 -11.35 13.03 15.87
CA GLU A 51 -12.59 12.77 15.12
C GLU A 51 -12.84 11.27 14.88
N ARG A 52 -11.96 10.39 15.37
CA ARG A 52 -12.05 8.94 15.14
C ARG A 52 -12.47 8.19 16.39
N THR A 53 -13.40 7.26 16.20
CA THR A 53 -13.77 6.26 17.20
C THR A 53 -12.90 5.00 17.14
N ARG A 54 -12.25 4.75 15.99
CA ARG A 54 -11.44 3.56 15.72
C ARG A 54 -9.97 3.91 15.55
N SER A 55 -9.10 3.00 15.97
CA SER A 55 -7.66 3.12 15.78
C SER A 55 -7.26 2.93 14.32
N GLN A 56 -6.08 3.45 13.94
CA GLN A 56 -5.52 3.23 12.60
C GLN A 56 -5.34 1.73 12.30
N GLN A 57 -4.97 0.92 13.30
CA GLN A 57 -4.84 -0.53 13.20
C GLN A 57 -6.16 -1.22 12.88
N GLN A 58 -7.25 -0.82 13.53
CA GLN A 58 -8.58 -1.36 13.27
C GLN A 58 -9.05 -1.05 11.84
N ILE A 59 -8.91 0.21 11.42
CA ILE A 59 -9.29 0.65 10.07
C ILE A 59 -8.48 -0.13 9.01
N MET A 60 -7.18 -0.33 9.24
CA MET A 60 -6.35 -1.08 8.30
C MET A 60 -6.63 -2.57 8.27
N ALA A 61 -6.99 -3.18 9.39
CA ALA A 61 -7.43 -4.57 9.42
C ALA A 61 -8.69 -4.74 8.55
N ASP A 62 -9.60 -3.78 8.60
CA ASP A 62 -10.79 -3.75 7.74
C ASP A 62 -10.44 -3.54 6.26
N ILE A 63 -9.55 -2.58 5.93
CA ILE A 63 -9.08 -2.41 4.54
C ILE A 63 -8.43 -3.70 4.02
N SER A 64 -7.62 -4.36 4.85
CA SER A 64 -6.98 -5.64 4.51
C SER A 64 -8.01 -6.73 4.23
N ARG A 65 -9.09 -6.79 5.03
CA ARG A 65 -10.19 -7.74 4.84
C ARG A 65 -11.01 -7.44 3.58
N LEU A 66 -11.30 -6.17 3.32
CA LEU A 66 -12.03 -5.72 2.14
C LEU A 66 -11.25 -6.02 0.86
N THR A 67 -9.98 -5.63 0.81
CA THR A 67 -9.12 -5.83 -0.37
C THR A 67 -8.86 -7.29 -0.73
N ARG A 68 -8.91 -8.23 0.24
CA ARG A 68 -8.88 -9.68 -0.02
C ARG A 68 -10.03 -10.18 -0.88
N GLN A 69 -11.12 -9.42 -1.02
CA GLN A 69 -12.24 -9.76 -1.91
C GLN A 69 -11.90 -9.56 -3.39
N VAL A 70 -10.73 -9.00 -3.71
CA VAL A 70 -10.24 -8.80 -5.08
C VAL A 70 -9.08 -9.78 -5.34
N PRO A 71 -9.35 -11.07 -5.65
CA PRO A 71 -8.30 -12.10 -5.77
C PRO A 71 -7.34 -11.87 -6.94
N SER A 72 -7.73 -11.02 -7.87
CA SER A 72 -6.99 -10.64 -9.09
C SER A 72 -5.76 -9.76 -8.84
N VAL A 73 -5.59 -9.21 -7.64
CA VAL A 73 -4.45 -8.35 -7.28
C VAL A 73 -3.92 -8.69 -5.90
N ARG A 74 -2.64 -8.45 -5.69
CA ARG A 74 -2.00 -8.53 -4.37
C ARG A 74 -1.88 -7.14 -3.79
N VAL A 75 -2.58 -6.89 -2.68
CA VAL A 75 -2.57 -5.60 -1.99
C VAL A 75 -1.72 -5.73 -0.72
N PHE A 76 -0.87 -4.73 -0.50
CA PHE A 76 -0.05 -4.60 0.71
C PHE A 76 -0.39 -3.29 1.41
N PRO A 77 -1.35 -3.31 2.35
CA PRO A 77 -1.70 -2.13 3.11
C PRO A 77 -0.55 -1.77 4.05
N MET A 78 -0.10 -0.51 4.01
CA MET A 78 1.02 -0.02 4.83
C MET A 78 0.57 1.13 5.71
N GLN A 79 1.02 1.12 6.96
CA GLN A 79 0.77 2.18 7.93
C GLN A 79 2.07 2.94 8.19
N PRO A 80 2.22 4.16 7.67
CA PRO A 80 3.31 5.01 8.12
C PRO A 80 3.13 5.36 9.59
N ASN A 81 4.23 5.69 10.26
CA ASN A 81 4.20 6.15 11.64
C ASN A 81 3.28 7.37 11.77
N SER A 82 2.26 7.24 12.60
CA SER A 82 1.24 8.27 12.82
C SER A 82 1.77 9.52 13.53
N LEU A 83 2.94 9.43 14.18
CA LEU A 83 3.63 10.57 14.80
C LEU A 83 4.48 11.37 13.81
N GLY A 84 4.53 10.96 12.54
CA GLY A 84 5.34 11.64 11.52
C GLY A 84 6.86 11.49 11.71
N ILE A 85 7.31 10.68 12.68
CA ILE A 85 8.72 10.37 12.88
C ILE A 85 9.19 9.50 11.70
N ARG A 86 9.85 10.15 10.73
CA ARG A 86 10.48 9.49 9.59
C ARG A 86 11.82 8.89 10.04
N GLY A 87 12.11 7.65 9.66
CA GLY A 87 13.46 7.05 9.78
C GLY A 87 13.69 6.07 10.93
N ALA A 88 12.72 5.83 11.81
CA ALA A 88 12.83 4.75 12.80
C ALA A 88 12.50 3.40 12.14
N GLY A 89 13.51 2.69 11.63
CA GLY A 89 13.39 1.27 11.30
C GLY A 89 13.50 0.86 9.83
N SER A 90 14.05 1.69 8.93
CA SER A 90 14.53 1.13 7.67
C SER A 90 15.73 0.25 8.03
N GLY A 91 15.57 -1.07 7.96
CA GLY A 91 16.65 -2.03 8.20
C GLY A 91 17.86 -1.77 7.30
N LEU A 92 18.91 -2.56 7.50
CA LEU A 92 20.14 -2.46 6.71
C LEU A 92 19.85 -2.63 5.21
N GLN A 93 20.25 -1.65 4.41
CA GLN A 93 20.24 -1.72 2.96
C GLN A 93 21.66 -2.03 2.47
N PHE A 94 21.81 -3.08 1.67
CA PHE A 94 23.09 -3.47 1.07
C PHE A 94 23.01 -3.35 -0.45
N ALA A 95 24.10 -2.89 -1.07
CA ALA A 95 24.29 -2.94 -2.52
C ALA A 95 25.40 -3.94 -2.83
N LEU A 96 25.05 -5.00 -3.56
CA LEU A 96 26.01 -5.96 -4.08
C LEU A 96 26.53 -5.44 -5.44
N VAL A 97 27.83 -5.21 -5.53
CA VAL A 97 28.49 -4.71 -6.75
C VAL A 97 29.51 -5.74 -7.22
N GLY A 98 29.46 -6.06 -8.52
CA GLY A 98 30.36 -7.02 -9.16
C GLY A 98 30.09 -7.11 -10.66
N ASN A 99 31.03 -7.69 -11.39
CA ASN A 99 30.97 -7.75 -12.86
C ASN A 99 30.24 -9.01 -13.38
N ASP A 100 29.92 -9.95 -12.50
CA ASP A 100 29.22 -11.19 -12.85
C ASP A 100 27.82 -11.22 -12.23
N ARG A 101 26.81 -11.07 -13.09
CA ARG A 101 25.40 -11.01 -12.69
C ARG A 101 24.89 -12.34 -12.12
N ALA A 102 25.42 -13.48 -12.57
CA ALA A 102 25.01 -14.80 -12.10
C ALA A 102 25.54 -15.06 -10.68
N ALA A 103 26.83 -14.78 -10.46
CA ALA A 103 27.46 -14.89 -9.13
C ALA A 103 26.81 -13.95 -8.11
N LEU A 104 26.43 -12.73 -8.51
CA LEU A 104 25.70 -11.79 -7.66
C LEU A 104 24.28 -12.27 -7.33
N GLY A 105 23.62 -12.95 -8.27
CA GLY A 105 22.30 -13.56 -8.05
C GLY A 105 22.36 -14.66 -6.99
N ASP A 106 23.33 -15.59 -7.12
CA ASP A 106 23.52 -16.67 -6.16
C ASP A 106 23.90 -16.16 -4.76
N ALA A 107 24.71 -15.10 -4.68
CA ALA A 107 25.07 -14.47 -3.42
C ALA A 107 23.91 -13.72 -2.74
N ALA A 108 22.95 -13.21 -3.51
CA ALA A 108 21.79 -12.48 -2.98
C ALA A 108 20.69 -13.40 -2.42
N VAL A 109 20.71 -14.68 -2.76
CA VAL A 109 19.70 -15.68 -2.36
C VAL A 109 20.15 -16.51 -1.13
N LYS A 110 21.44 -16.44 -0.76
CA LYS A 110 21.99 -17.03 0.47
C LYS A 110 21.77 -16.13 1.68
#